data_AF-A0A7D7KM29-F1
#
_entry.id   AF-A0A7D7KM29-F1
#
_cell.length_a   1.000
_cell.length_b   1.000
_cell.length_c   1.000
_cell.angle_alpha   90.00
_cell.angle_beta   90.00
_cell.angle_gamma   90.00
#
_symmetry.space_group_name_H-M   'P 1'
#
loop_
_entity.id
_entity.type
_entity.pdbx_description
1 polymer ?
#
loop_
_entity_poly.entity_id
_entity_poly.type
_entity_poly.pdbx_seq_one_letter_code
_entity_poly.pdbx_strand_id
1 'polypeptide(L)'
;MPREEVDHWLDCPADLRDHMMAVAAEIGHALQDVYEPAKVGLMIAGLEVPHLHIHLLPIDDVHDMDFSNARPAERDDLESEAARIREALTKRGAKGVSA
;
A
#
# COMPACT_ATOMS: atom_id res chain seq x y z
N MET A 1 1.03 6.59 -3.50
CA MET A 1 0.82 7.24 -4.81
C MET A 1 1.91 8.30 -5.00
N PRO A 2 2.40 8.56 -6.22
CA PRO A 2 3.30 9.67 -6.46
C PRO A 2 2.56 11.00 -6.22
N ARG A 3 3.29 12.03 -5.80
CA ARG A 3 2.72 13.38 -5.69
C ARG A 3 2.51 14.03 -7.05
N GLU A 4 3.39 13.70 -7.99
CA GLU A 4 3.20 14.05 -9.39
C GLU A 4 1.98 13.34 -9.95
N GLU A 5 1.19 14.05 -10.74
CA GLU A 5 0.01 13.52 -11.39
C GLU A 5 0.44 12.76 -12.64
N VAL A 6 0.53 11.44 -12.49
CA VAL A 6 0.75 10.48 -13.59
C VAL A 6 -0.45 9.55 -13.58
N ASP A 7 -1.16 9.43 -14.69
CA ASP A 7 -2.31 8.52 -14.79
C ASP A 7 -1.86 7.07 -14.93
N HIS A 8 -1.31 6.71 -16.10
CA HIS A 8 -0.94 5.34 -16.40
C HIS A 8 0.48 5.00 -15.90
N TRP A 9 0.63 3.84 -15.26
CA TRP A 9 1.92 3.37 -14.74
C TRP A 9 3.02 3.18 -15.80
N LEU A 10 2.66 3.03 -17.08
CA LEU A 10 3.60 2.89 -18.19
C LEU A 10 4.24 4.22 -18.56
N ASP A 11 3.55 5.33 -18.30
CA ASP A 11 4.03 6.69 -18.56
C ASP A 11 4.84 7.24 -17.39
N CYS A 12 4.92 6.51 -16.26
CA CYS A 12 5.68 6.90 -15.09
C CYS A 12 7.19 6.85 -15.37
N PRO A 13 7.94 7.94 -15.13
CA PRO A 13 9.39 7.95 -15.22
C PRO A 13 10.02 6.82 -14.40
N ALA A 14 11.10 6.23 -14.91
CA ALA A 14 11.68 5.01 -14.32
C ALA A 14 12.18 5.24 -12.88
N ASP A 15 12.81 6.39 -12.62
CA ASP A 15 13.27 6.79 -11.29
C ASP A 15 12.11 6.98 -10.31
N LEU A 16 11.00 7.56 -10.75
CA LEU A 16 9.79 7.70 -9.94
C LEU A 16 9.17 6.33 -9.66
N ARG A 17 9.06 5.46 -10.66
CA ARG A 17 8.56 4.10 -10.50
C ARG A 17 9.42 3.28 -9.54
N ASP A 18 10.74 3.37 -9.64
CA ASP A 18 11.67 2.67 -8.76
C ASP A 18 11.55 3.18 -7.32
N HIS A 19 11.42 4.49 -7.13
CA HIS A 19 11.15 5.07 -5.82
C HIS A 19 9.80 4.60 -5.25
N MET A 20 8.75 4.57 -6.07
CA MET A 20 7.45 4.05 -5.66
C MET A 20 7.51 2.58 -5.21
N MET A 21 8.26 1.74 -5.93
CA MET A 21 8.46 0.33 -5.56
C MET A 21 9.27 0.19 -4.26
N ALA A 22 10.27 1.05 -4.04
CA ALA A 22 11.03 1.06 -2.79
C ALA A 22 10.14 1.42 -1.59
N VAL A 23 9.31 2.46 -1.72
CA VAL A 23 8.32 2.85 -0.69
C VAL A 23 7.29 1.73 -0.49
N ALA A 24 6.83 1.09 -1.57
CA ALA A 24 5.89 -0.02 -1.48
C ALA A 24 6.48 -1.22 -0.72
N ALA A 25 7.76 -1.53 -0.92
CA ALA A 25 8.44 -2.58 -0.16
C ALA A 25 8.58 -2.23 1.34
N GLU A 26 8.88 -0.97 1.66
CA GLU A 26 8.97 -0.48 3.04
C GLU A 26 7.63 -0.60 3.78
N ILE A 27 6.52 -0.19 3.13
CA ILE A 27 5.17 -0.37 3.65
C ILE A 27 4.81 -1.85 3.73
N GLY A 28 5.14 -2.64 2.71
CA GLY A 28 4.84 -4.07 2.66
C GLY A 28 5.49 -4.83 3.81
N HIS A 29 6.72 -4.49 4.20
CA HIS A 29 7.31 -5.08 5.39
C HIS A 29 6.61 -4.68 6.69
N ALA A 30 6.14 -3.44 6.82
CA ALA A 30 5.35 -3.05 7.98
C ALA A 30 4.01 -3.81 8.04
N LEU A 31 3.36 -4.03 6.90
CA LEU A 31 2.17 -4.88 6.81
C LEU A 31 2.49 -6.33 7.23
N GLN A 32 3.64 -6.87 6.79
CA GLN A 32 4.09 -8.21 7.18
C GLN A 32 4.28 -8.31 8.71
N ASP A 33 4.87 -7.30 9.35
CA ASP A 33 5.09 -7.27 10.80
C ASP A 33 3.78 -7.11 11.60
N VAL A 34 2.79 -6.38 11.06
CA VAL A 34 1.53 -6.06 11.77
C VAL A 34 0.50 -7.19 11.68
N TYR A 35 0.41 -7.85 10.52
CA TYR A 35 -0.67 -8.81 10.21
C TYR A 35 -0.19 -10.26 10.12
N GLU A 36 1.13 -10.48 10.03
CA GLU A 36 1.73 -11.81 9.85
C GLU A 36 1.08 -12.69 8.75
N PRO A 37 0.71 -12.13 7.57
CA PRO A 37 0.05 -12.90 6.51
C PRO A 37 1.02 -13.88 5.86
N ALA A 38 0.52 -14.81 5.04
CA ALA A 38 1.39 -15.65 4.21
C ALA A 38 2.30 -14.82 3.29
N LYS A 39 1.75 -13.74 2.68
CA LYS A 39 2.49 -12.75 1.89
C LYS A 39 1.82 -11.37 1.94
N VAL A 40 2.54 -10.35 1.46
CA VAL A 40 1.94 -9.07 1.07
C VAL A 40 1.87 -8.98 -0.45
N GLY A 41 0.66 -8.90 -0.99
CA GLY A 41 0.38 -8.72 -2.41
C GLY A 41 0.57 -7.27 -2.86
N LEU A 42 0.89 -7.09 -4.14
CA LEU A 42 1.02 -5.79 -4.80
C LEU A 42 0.24 -5.81 -6.12
N MET A 43 -0.59 -4.79 -6.34
CA MET A 43 -1.36 -4.63 -7.59
C MET A 43 -1.36 -3.17 -8.07
N ILE A 44 -1.37 -2.99 -9.39
CA ILE A 44 -1.66 -1.73 -10.08
C ILE A 44 -2.80 -2.02 -11.07
N ALA A 45 -3.96 -1.38 -10.91
CA ALA A 45 -5.13 -1.54 -11.78
C ALA A 45 -5.38 -0.26 -12.60
N GLY A 46 -5.77 0.83 -11.94
CA GLY A 46 -5.87 2.17 -12.54
C GLY A 46 -7.11 2.44 -13.39
N LEU A 47 -8.14 1.58 -13.33
CA LEU A 47 -9.38 1.77 -14.10
C LEU A 47 -10.40 2.67 -13.38
N GLU A 48 -10.31 2.74 -12.04
CA GLU A 48 -11.26 3.44 -11.19
C GLU A 48 -10.89 4.90 -10.97
N VAL A 49 -9.59 5.19 -10.87
CA VAL A 49 -9.06 6.53 -10.56
C VAL A 49 -7.88 6.81 -11.49
N PRO A 50 -7.92 7.90 -12.30
CA PRO A 50 -6.89 8.22 -13.27
C PRO A 50 -5.68 8.92 -12.62
N HIS A 51 -5.14 8.29 -11.57
CA HIS A 51 -3.91 8.71 -10.90
C HIS A 51 -3.21 7.46 -10.37
N LEU A 52 -1.96 7.27 -10.80
CA LEU A 52 -1.15 6.11 -10.51
C LEU A 52 -1.10 5.79 -9.01
N HIS A 53 -1.52 4.59 -8.65
CA HIS A 53 -1.44 4.10 -7.30
C HIS A 53 -1.09 2.62 -7.26
N ILE A 54 -0.48 2.23 -6.14
CA ILE A 54 -0.12 0.85 -5.84
C ILE A 54 -1.01 0.41 -4.69
N HIS A 55 -1.71 -0.71 -4.87
CA HIS A 55 -2.39 -1.41 -3.80
C HIS A 55 -1.41 -2.38 -3.13
N LEU A 56 -1.40 -2.38 -1.81
CA LEU A 56 -0.71 -3.38 -0.98
C LEU A 56 -1.74 -4.03 -0.07
N LEU A 57 -1.76 -5.36 -0.03
CA LEU A 57 -2.71 -6.13 0.77
C LEU A 57 -1.98 -7.27 1.49
N PRO A 58 -2.22 -7.49 2.80
CA PRO A 58 -1.94 -8.78 3.43
C PRO A 58 -2.79 -9.87 2.74
N ILE A 59 -2.18 -10.98 2.35
CA ILE A 59 -2.86 -12.07 1.64
C ILE A 59 -2.46 -13.44 2.20
N ASP A 60 -3.43 -14.33 2.33
CA ASP A 60 -3.25 -15.74 2.64
C ASP A 60 -3.58 -16.64 1.45
N ASP A 61 -4.41 -16.15 0.53
CA ASP A 61 -4.74 -16.79 -0.74
C ASP A 61 -4.80 -15.77 -1.90
N VAL A 62 -4.70 -16.26 -3.15
CA VAL A 62 -4.79 -15.40 -4.34
C VAL A 62 -6.14 -14.68 -4.46
N HIS A 63 -7.23 -15.26 -3.94
CA HIS A 63 -8.55 -14.65 -3.96
C HIS A 63 -8.67 -13.39 -3.10
N ASP A 64 -7.77 -13.18 -2.13
CA ASP A 64 -7.71 -11.94 -1.33
C ASP A 64 -7.38 -10.71 -2.19
N MET A 65 -6.83 -10.91 -3.40
CA MET A 65 -6.51 -9.85 -4.36
C MET A 65 -7.72 -9.38 -5.19
N ASP A 66 -8.92 -9.92 -4.99
CA ASP A 66 -10.12 -9.54 -5.72
C ASP A 66 -10.82 -8.33 -5.06
N PHE A 67 -10.94 -7.22 -5.81
CA PHE A 67 -11.60 -5.99 -5.33
C PHE A 67 -13.07 -6.17 -4.95
N SER A 68 -13.76 -7.19 -5.48
CA SER A 68 -15.14 -7.50 -5.09
C SER A 68 -15.29 -7.92 -3.63
N ASN A 69 -14.18 -8.28 -2.97
CA ASN A 69 -14.17 -8.62 -1.54
C ASN A 69 -14.19 -7.38 -0.62
N ALA A 70 -14.02 -6.17 -1.16
CA ALA A 70 -13.97 -4.94 -0.37
C ALA A 70 -15.26 -4.72 0.43
N ARG A 71 -15.11 -4.32 1.70
CA ARG A 71 -16.23 -4.04 2.60
C ARG A 71 -16.07 -2.67 3.26
N PRO A 72 -17.18 -1.98 3.59
CA PRO A 72 -17.11 -0.77 4.40
C PRO A 72 -16.46 -1.07 5.76
N ALA A 73 -15.67 -0.13 6.24
CA ALA A 73 -15.09 -0.14 7.57
C ALA A 73 -15.44 1.16 8.29
N GLU A 74 -15.62 1.09 9.60
CA GLU A 74 -15.87 2.27 10.42
C GLU A 74 -14.59 3.12 10.53
N ARG A 75 -14.77 4.43 10.73
CA ARG A 75 -13.64 5.38 10.82
C ARG A 75 -12.66 5.00 11.92
N ASP A 76 -13.17 4.62 13.10
CA ASP A 76 -12.35 4.34 14.27
C ASP A 76 -11.51 3.08 14.07
N ASP A 77 -12.06 2.06 13.38
CA ASP A 77 -11.32 0.86 13.00
C ASP A 77 -10.18 1.21 12.04
N LEU A 78 -10.46 2.02 11.02
CA LEU A 78 -9.44 2.48 10.06
C LEU A 78 -8.34 3.31 10.74
N GLU A 79 -8.70 4.15 11.71
CA GLU A 79 -7.73 4.97 12.44
C GLU A 79 -6.82 4.12 13.35
N SER A 80 -7.38 3.12 14.03
CA SER A 80 -6.64 2.14 14.82
C SER A 80 -5.64 1.36 13.96
N GLU A 81 -6.08 0.84 12.81
CA GLU A 81 -5.20 0.10 11.89
C GLU A 81 -4.11 1.00 11.29
N ALA A 82 -4.45 2.24 10.93
CA ALA A 82 -3.47 3.21 10.46
C ALA A 82 -2.40 3.51 11.52
N ALA A 83 -2.77 3.64 12.81
CA ALA A 83 -1.83 3.85 13.89
C ALA A 83 -0.87 2.66 14.07
N ARG A 84 -1.37 1.42 13.99
CA ARG A 84 -0.54 0.20 14.05
C ARG A 84 0.51 0.16 12.93
N ILE A 85 0.09 0.47 11.70
CA ILE A 85 0.99 0.50 10.54
C ILE A 85 2.03 1.63 10.68
N ARG A 86 1.61 2.83 11.12
CA ARG A 86 2.54 3.95 11.39
C ARG A 86 3.58 3.60 12.45
N GLU A 87 3.17 2.92 13.52
CA GLU A 87 4.09 2.48 14.57
C GLU A 87 5.09 1.47 14.04
N ALA A 88 4.64 0.47 13.26
CA ALA A 88 5.52 -0.52 12.64
C ALA A 88 6.53 0.13 11.68
N LEU A 89 6.08 1.04 10.81
CA LEU A 89 6.95 1.83 9.93
C LEU A 89 8.01 2.61 10.73
N THR A 90 7.58 3.29 11.80
CA THR A 90 8.49 4.07 12.66
C THR A 90 9.54 3.18 13.32
N LYS A 91 9.14 2.01 13.85
CA LYS A 91 10.06 1.03 14.45
C LYS A 91 11.11 0.51 13.46
N ARG A 92 10.74 0.39 12.17
CA ARG A 92 11.67 0.00 11.09
C ARG A 92 12.58 1.15 10.62
N GLY A 93 12.41 2.35 11.17
CA GLY A 93 13.21 3.52 10.81
C GLY A 93 12.73 4.21 9.53
N ALA A 94 11.47 4.00 9.13
CA ALA A 94 10.91 4.61 7.94
C ALA A 94 10.86 6.13 8.03
N LYS A 95 11.13 6.79 6.90
CA LYS A 95 11.09 8.26 6.80
C LYS A 95 9.77 8.74 6.22
N GLY A 96 9.34 9.93 6.63
CA GLY A 96 8.13 10.55 6.06
C GLY A 96 6.81 9.94 6.56
N VAL A 97 6.84 9.14 7.62
CA VAL A 97 5.65 8.69 8.34
C VAL A 97 5.03 9.91 9.03
N SER A 98 3.82 10.30 8.64
CA SER A 98 3.08 11.36 9.33
C SER A 98 2.64 10.88 10.71
N ALA A 99 2.39 11.80 11.64
CA ALA A 99 1.76 11.48 12.93
C ALA A 99 0.35 10.92 12.71
#